data_AF-A0A1Q8JQR7-F1
#
_entry.id   AF-A0A1Q8JQR7-F1
#
_cell.length_a   1.000
_cell.length_b   1.000
_cell.length_c   1.000
_cell.angle_alpha   90.00
_cell.angle_beta   90.00
_cell.angle_gamma   90.00
#
_symmetry.space_group_name_H-M   'P 1'
#
loop_
_entity.id
_entity.type
_entity.pdbx_description
1 polymer ?
#
loop_
_entity_poly.entity_id
_entity_poly.type
_entity_poly.pdbx_seq_one_letter_code
_entity_poly.pdbx_strand_id
1 'polypeptide(L)'
;MVIDFVLHDDGTHGPHGTDDAGPASRWAARAAIGDVVGVLGPAVAGYRTPSEQPVRLFAGDETALPAIAASLEALPAGVRAVAVVEVAGPAEEQRLDSPAELAVHWVHRPSSLLDAVRAAELPDGEVFAWVAGEASSVRAVRRHLVGDRGLDKRAVAFTGYWRRDLTQDDAPTAQDVADANEQMGESSHPA
;
A
#
# COMPACT_ATOMS: atom_id res chain seq x y z
N MET A 1 -16.34 12.55 7.34
CA MET A 1 -15.41 11.97 6.36
C MET A 1 -14.11 12.72 6.51
N VAL A 2 -13.03 12.02 6.83
CA VAL A 2 -11.66 12.56 6.83
C VAL A 2 -11.00 12.03 5.55
N ILE A 3 -10.23 12.87 4.86
CA ILE A 3 -9.46 12.49 3.67
C ILE A 3 -8.03 12.91 3.93
N ASP A 4 -7.13 11.94 3.96
CA ASP A 4 -5.69 12.18 4.10
C ASP A 4 -5.03 12.23 2.73
N PHE A 5 -4.20 13.25 2.52
CA PHE A 5 -3.39 13.40 1.32
C PHE A 5 -1.93 13.13 1.66
N VAL A 6 -1.30 12.24 0.89
CA VAL A 6 0.15 12.05 0.90
C VAL A 6 0.71 12.66 -0.37
N LEU A 7 1.64 13.59 -0.20
CA LEU A 7 2.38 14.17 -1.31
C LEU A 7 3.61 13.30 -1.55
N HIS A 8 3.63 12.64 -2.70
CA HIS A 8 4.80 11.94 -3.19
C HIS A 8 5.49 12.80 -4.24
N ASP A 9 6.79 13.05 -4.03
CA ASP A 9 7.69 13.68 -4.99
C ASP A 9 8.79 12.65 -5.31
N ASP A 10 8.87 12.22 -6.56
CA ASP A 10 9.91 11.28 -7.01
C ASP A 10 11.18 12.00 -7.50
N GLY A 11 11.20 13.34 -7.44
CA GLY A 11 12.32 14.18 -7.88
C GLY A 11 12.60 14.10 -9.38
N THR A 12 11.75 13.42 -10.16
CA THR A 12 11.93 13.23 -11.60
C THR A 12 10.85 13.97 -12.39
N HIS A 13 11.30 14.79 -13.34
CA HIS A 13 10.39 15.42 -14.28
C HIS A 13 9.71 14.33 -15.11
N GLY A 14 8.40 14.18 -14.97
CA GLY A 14 7.63 13.31 -15.84
C GLY A 14 7.84 13.66 -17.33
N PRO A 15 7.53 12.74 -18.26
CA PRO A 15 7.80 12.89 -19.70
C PRO A 15 7.11 14.10 -20.36
N HIS A 16 6.22 14.80 -19.63
CA HIS A 16 5.43 15.93 -20.11
C HIS A 16 5.87 17.31 -19.63
N GLY A 17 7.00 17.43 -18.92
CA GLY A 17 7.76 18.68 -18.81
C GLY A 17 6.97 19.96 -18.56
N THR A 18 6.16 20.02 -17.50
CA THR A 18 5.70 21.28 -16.88
C THR A 18 5.28 21.03 -15.43
N ASP A 19 5.96 21.70 -14.48
CA ASP A 19 5.79 21.69 -13.02
C ASP A 19 5.84 20.30 -12.33
N ASP A 20 6.79 20.16 -11.40
CA ASP A 20 7.25 18.95 -10.68
C ASP A 20 6.19 18.12 -9.91
N ALA A 21 4.89 18.35 -10.09
CA ALA A 21 3.83 17.63 -9.38
C ALA A 21 2.56 17.48 -10.24
N GLY A 22 1.91 16.32 -10.17
CA GLY A 22 0.61 16.07 -10.83
C GLY A 22 -0.54 16.95 -10.27
N PRO A 23 -1.71 17.00 -10.94
CA PRO A 23 -2.80 17.92 -10.58
C PRO A 23 -3.30 17.73 -9.14
N ALA A 24 -3.40 16.48 -8.65
CA ALA A 24 -3.81 16.20 -7.28
C ALA A 24 -2.79 16.73 -6.25
N SER A 25 -1.51 16.48 -6.46
CA SER A 25 -0.42 16.97 -5.61
C SER A 25 -0.37 18.50 -5.56
N ARG A 26 -0.54 19.17 -6.72
CA ARG A 26 -0.58 20.65 -6.78
C ARG A 26 -1.78 21.23 -6.02
N TRP A 27 -2.94 20.59 -6.12
CA TRP A 27 -4.12 21.00 -5.37
C TRP A 27 -3.90 20.81 -3.87
N ALA A 28 -3.49 19.61 -3.45
CA ALA A 28 -3.28 19.27 -2.05
C ALA A 28 -2.23 20.17 -1.37
N ALA A 29 -1.15 20.52 -2.07
CA ALA A 29 -0.13 21.45 -1.58
C ALA A 29 -0.61 22.88 -1.35
N ARG A 30 -1.75 23.28 -1.95
CA ARG A 30 -2.28 24.66 -1.90
C ARG A 30 -3.66 24.74 -1.25
N ALA A 31 -4.24 23.60 -0.85
CA ALA A 31 -5.59 23.51 -0.33
C ALA A 31 -5.74 24.35 0.94
N ALA A 32 -6.80 25.15 0.99
CA ALA A 32 -7.16 26.01 2.10
C ALA A 32 -8.59 25.77 2.58
N ILE A 33 -8.90 26.24 3.80
CA ILE A 33 -10.26 26.20 4.33
C ILE A 33 -11.21 26.94 3.37
N GLY A 34 -12.22 26.22 2.89
CA GLY A 34 -13.20 26.73 1.93
C GLY A 34 -13.04 26.17 0.51
N ASP A 35 -11.91 25.52 0.19
CA ASP A 35 -11.73 24.85 -1.10
C ASP A 35 -12.65 23.63 -1.22
N VAL A 36 -13.10 23.37 -2.45
CA VAL A 36 -14.06 22.30 -2.75
C VAL A 36 -13.37 21.16 -3.48
N VAL A 37 -13.66 19.93 -3.05
CA VAL A 37 -13.24 18.69 -3.72
C VAL A 37 -14.45 17.80 -3.96
N GLY A 38 -14.58 17.29 -5.19
CA GLY A 38 -15.57 16.28 -5.54
C GLY A 38 -15.07 14.89 -5.17
N VAL A 39 -15.89 14.10 -4.49
CA VAL A 39 -15.54 12.73 -4.07
C VAL A 39 -16.57 11.75 -4.64
N LEU A 40 -16.09 10.76 -5.39
CA LEU A 40 -16.90 9.66 -5.91
C LEU A 40 -16.42 8.36 -5.27
N GLY A 41 -17.31 7.67 -4.55
CA GLY A 41 -16.99 6.42 -3.85
C GLY A 41 -17.96 6.07 -2.71
N PRO A 42 -17.67 5.03 -1.91
CA PRO A 42 -16.49 4.15 -2.04
C PRO A 42 -16.60 3.20 -3.24
N ALA A 43 -15.51 3.02 -3.98
CA ALA A 43 -15.38 1.89 -4.89
C ALA A 43 -15.08 0.65 -4.05
N VAL A 44 -15.99 -0.33 -4.05
CA VAL A 44 -15.88 -1.54 -3.21
C VAL A 44 -15.01 -2.63 -3.85
N ALA A 45 -14.57 -2.44 -5.09
CA ALA A 45 -13.84 -3.45 -5.85
C ALA A 45 -12.37 -3.51 -5.42
N GLY A 46 -11.90 -4.69 -5.02
CA GLY A 46 -10.48 -4.99 -4.78
C GLY A 46 -9.96 -4.80 -3.35
N TYR A 47 -10.73 -4.17 -2.45
CA TYR A 47 -10.34 -4.02 -1.05
C TYR A 47 -10.64 -5.31 -0.25
N ARG A 48 -9.65 -6.20 -0.11
CA ARG A 48 -9.74 -7.37 0.78
C ARG A 48 -9.08 -7.06 2.11
N THR A 49 -9.89 -6.80 3.13
CA THR A 49 -9.44 -6.59 4.52
C THR A 49 -10.07 -7.50 5.56
N PRO A 50 -11.17 -8.25 5.32
CA PRO A 50 -11.50 -9.34 6.22
C PRO A 50 -10.59 -10.53 5.94
N SER A 51 -9.70 -10.79 6.88
CA SER A 51 -8.91 -12.01 6.96
C SER A 51 -9.10 -12.57 8.38
N GLU A 52 -9.10 -13.90 8.51
CA GLU A 52 -9.24 -14.59 9.81
C GLU A 52 -7.91 -15.12 10.35
N GLN A 53 -6.82 -15.01 9.58
CA GLN A 53 -5.51 -15.47 9.99
C GLN A 53 -5.08 -14.84 11.33
N PRO A 54 -4.25 -15.47 12.17
CA PRO A 54 -3.81 -14.87 13.43
C PRO A 54 -2.72 -13.80 13.27
N VAL A 55 -2.05 -13.74 12.11
CA VAL A 55 -0.98 -12.77 11.82
C VAL A 55 -1.37 -11.89 10.62
N ARG A 56 -1.23 -10.56 10.76
CA ARG A 56 -1.41 -9.58 9.69
C ARG A 56 -0.07 -8.95 9.35
N LEU A 57 0.31 -9.01 8.07
CA LEU A 57 1.42 -8.25 7.52
C LEU A 57 0.87 -7.13 6.64
N PHE A 58 1.24 -5.89 6.92
CA PHE A 58 1.01 -4.75 6.04
C PHE A 58 2.35 -4.27 5.50
N ALA A 59 2.49 -4.15 4.19
CA ALA A 59 3.71 -3.64 3.57
C ALA A 59 3.39 -2.59 2.51
N GLY A 60 4.07 -1.46 2.53
CA GLY A 60 3.86 -0.45 1.50
C GLY A 60 4.74 0.77 1.62
N ASP A 61 4.64 1.66 0.65
CA ASP A 61 5.25 2.99 0.71
C ASP A 61 4.31 4.01 1.36
N GLU A 62 4.71 5.28 1.42
CA GLU A 62 3.94 6.35 2.05
C GLU A 62 2.56 6.53 1.44
N THR A 63 2.37 6.16 0.16
CA THR A 63 1.06 6.29 -0.51
C THR A 63 0.05 5.27 0.04
N ALA A 64 0.54 4.15 0.58
CA ALA A 64 -0.26 3.14 1.24
C ALA A 64 -0.49 3.42 2.73
N LEU A 65 0.31 4.31 3.34
CA LEU A 65 0.29 4.57 4.78
C LEU A 65 -1.11 4.93 5.34
N PRO A 66 -1.93 5.79 4.70
CA PRO A 66 -3.28 6.06 5.20
C PRO A 66 -4.17 4.81 5.26
N ALA A 67 -4.08 3.94 4.25
CA ALA A 67 -4.84 2.69 4.22
C ALA A 67 -4.34 1.66 5.24
N ILE A 68 -3.02 1.62 5.48
CA ILE A 68 -2.41 0.80 6.53
C ILE A 68 -2.89 1.28 7.90
N ALA A 69 -2.83 2.57 8.19
CA ALA A 69 -3.28 3.15 9.45
C ALA A 69 -4.75 2.81 9.72
N ALA A 70 -5.64 3.09 8.76
CA ALA A 70 -7.07 2.76 8.88
C ALA A 70 -7.32 1.25 9.09
N SER A 71 -6.51 0.39 8.44
CA SER A 71 -6.62 -1.06 8.61
C SER A 71 -6.18 -1.51 10.00
N LEU A 72 -5.09 -0.93 10.52
CA LEU A 72 -4.55 -1.23 11.85
C LEU A 72 -5.51 -0.81 12.97
N GLU A 73 -6.15 0.34 12.85
CA GLU A 73 -7.16 0.83 13.80
C GLU A 73 -8.38 -0.10 13.87
N ALA A 74 -8.74 -0.72 12.74
CA ALA A 74 -9.87 -1.62 12.63
C ALA A 74 -9.59 -3.07 13.09
N LEU A 75 -8.34 -3.41 13.43
CA LEU A 75 -8.00 -4.77 13.84
C LEU A 75 -8.60 -5.13 15.20
N PRO A 76 -9.07 -6.39 15.38
CA PRO A 76 -9.42 -6.90 16.70
C PRO A 76 -8.21 -6.96 17.64
N ALA A 77 -8.47 -6.81 18.94
CA ALA A 77 -7.48 -7.12 19.97
C ALA A 77 -7.04 -8.59 19.92
N GLY A 78 -5.77 -8.86 20.22
CA GLY A 78 -5.18 -10.21 20.21
C GLY A 78 -4.73 -10.71 18.83
N VAL A 79 -4.97 -9.95 17.76
CA VAL A 79 -4.29 -10.16 16.47
C VAL A 79 -2.84 -9.69 16.60
N ARG A 80 -1.90 -10.39 15.96
CA ARG A 80 -0.51 -9.94 15.84
C ARG A 80 -0.33 -9.26 14.49
N ALA A 81 0.12 -8.00 14.50
CA ALA A 81 0.26 -7.18 13.30
C ALA A 81 1.71 -6.75 13.12
N VAL A 82 2.21 -6.85 11.90
CA VAL A 82 3.51 -6.33 11.48
C VAL A 82 3.25 -5.33 10.35
N ALA A 83 3.68 -4.09 10.53
CA ALA A 83 3.62 -3.06 9.49
C ALA A 83 5.05 -2.71 9.04
N VAL A 84 5.34 -2.86 7.75
CA VAL A 84 6.61 -2.44 7.14
C VAL A 84 6.31 -1.31 6.17
N VAL A 85 6.71 -0.09 6.52
CA VAL A 85 6.31 1.12 5.79
C VAL A 85 7.55 1.87 5.30
N GLU A 86 7.65 2.04 3.99
CA GLU A 86 8.69 2.86 3.35
C GLU A 86 8.28 4.33 3.32
N VAL A 87 9.17 5.21 3.76
CA VAL A 87 8.98 6.67 3.77
C VAL A 87 10.27 7.40 3.40
N ALA A 88 10.17 8.70 3.12
CA ALA A 88 11.31 9.51 2.70
C ALA A 88 12.42 9.60 3.77
N GLY A 89 12.04 9.61 5.04
CA GLY A 89 12.96 9.68 6.17
C GLY A 89 12.24 9.71 7.52
N PRO A 90 12.98 9.86 8.63
CA PRO A 90 12.44 9.74 9.98
C PRO A 90 11.40 10.82 10.33
N ALA A 91 11.40 11.96 9.64
CA ALA A 91 10.41 13.02 9.84
C ALA A 91 9.00 12.63 9.36
N GLU A 92 8.91 11.64 8.48
CA GLU A 92 7.66 11.14 7.91
C GLU A 92 7.05 9.99 8.73
N GLU A 93 7.72 9.55 9.80
CA GLU A 93 7.18 8.53 10.68
C GLU A 93 5.96 9.06 11.42
N GLN A 94 4.88 8.27 11.40
CA GLN A 94 3.63 8.61 12.06
C GLN A 94 3.38 7.66 13.22
N ARG A 95 2.65 8.14 14.23
CA ARG A 95 2.12 7.24 15.24
C ARG A 95 0.99 6.42 14.61
N LEU A 96 1.12 5.10 14.66
CA LEU A 96 0.09 4.17 14.23
C LEU A 96 -0.59 3.57 15.46
N ASP A 97 -1.89 3.79 15.58
CA ASP A 97 -2.69 3.23 16.67
C ASP A 97 -3.36 1.92 16.21
N SER A 98 -3.40 0.92 17.10
CA SER A 98 -4.06 -0.35 16.84
C SER A 98 -4.47 -1.04 18.14
N PRO A 99 -5.63 -1.72 18.18
CA PRO A 99 -5.96 -2.64 19.27
C PRO A 99 -5.12 -3.94 19.25
N ALA A 100 -4.45 -4.24 18.13
CA ALA A 100 -3.63 -5.43 17.93
C ALA A 100 -2.26 -5.33 18.63
N GLU A 101 -1.57 -6.46 18.74
CA GLU A 101 -0.14 -6.51 19.09
C GLU A 101 0.67 -6.06 17.86
N LEU A 102 0.95 -4.76 17.77
CA LEU A 102 1.54 -4.12 16.60
C LEU A 102 3.06 -3.96 16.72
N ALA A 103 3.80 -4.48 15.74
CA ALA A 103 5.18 -4.14 15.45
C ALA A 103 5.26 -3.27 14.18
N VAL A 104 5.93 -2.12 14.26
CA VAL A 104 6.12 -1.21 13.12
C VAL A 104 7.59 -1.14 12.75
N HIS A 105 7.88 -1.31 11.46
CA HIS A 105 9.20 -1.19 10.85
C HIS A 105 9.17 -0.08 9.81
N TRP A 106 9.79 1.05 10.13
CA TRP A 106 9.98 2.14 9.20
C TRP A 106 11.20 1.89 8.31
N VAL A 107 11.02 2.04 7.01
CA VAL A 107 12.07 1.90 5.99
C VAL A 107 12.33 3.26 5.41
N HIS A 108 13.51 3.82 5.67
CA HIS A 108 13.87 5.14 5.16
C HIS A 108 14.60 5.00 3.83
N ARG A 109 14.14 5.73 2.81
CA ARG A 109 14.84 5.78 1.53
C ARG A 109 16.28 6.28 1.71
N PRO A 110 17.25 5.71 0.96
CA PRO A 110 17.09 4.84 -0.21
C PRO A 110 17.00 3.33 0.10
N SER A 111 16.73 2.92 1.35
CA SER A 111 16.51 1.51 1.69
C SER A 111 15.26 0.96 0.99
N SER A 112 15.25 -0.33 0.67
CA SER A 112 14.15 -0.96 -0.07
C SER A 112 13.12 -1.61 0.84
N LEU A 113 11.83 -1.38 0.56
CA LEU A 113 10.72 -2.13 1.16
C LEU A 113 10.89 -3.65 1.06
N LEU A 114 11.39 -4.16 -0.08
CA LEU A 114 11.57 -5.61 -0.28
C LEU A 114 12.59 -6.19 0.70
N ASP A 115 13.72 -5.52 0.91
CA ASP A 115 14.77 -6.02 1.78
C ASP A 115 14.35 -5.95 3.25
N ALA A 116 13.57 -4.92 3.63
CA ALA A 116 12.96 -4.85 4.95
C ALA A 116 11.95 -5.99 5.16
N VAL A 117 11.09 -6.30 4.20
CA VAL A 117 10.16 -7.43 4.29
C VAL A 117 10.91 -8.78 4.36
N ARG A 118 12.03 -8.92 3.65
CA ARG A 118 12.88 -10.11 3.75
C ARG A 118 13.46 -10.28 5.15
N ALA A 119 13.92 -9.19 5.77
CA ALA A 119 14.49 -9.20 7.11
C ALA A 119 13.45 -9.27 8.23
N ALA A 120 12.19 -8.91 7.96
CA ALA A 120 11.15 -8.86 8.98
C ALA A 120 10.87 -10.25 9.58
N GLU A 121 10.95 -10.33 10.90
CA GLU A 121 10.51 -11.48 11.66
C GLU A 121 8.98 -11.46 11.72
N LEU A 122 8.36 -12.55 11.25
CA LEU A 122 6.90 -12.71 11.34
C LEU A 122 6.60 -13.65 12.49
N PRO A 123 5.62 -13.31 13.36
CA PRO A 123 5.18 -14.22 14.41
C PRO A 123 4.72 -15.56 13.84
N ASP A 124 4.90 -16.64 14.61
CA ASP A 124 4.44 -17.98 14.22
C ASP A 124 2.92 -18.01 13.99
N GLY A 125 2.48 -18.63 12.90
CA GLY A 125 1.08 -18.83 12.56
C GLY A 125 0.78 -18.55 11.10
N GLU A 126 -0.48 -18.75 10.70
CA GLU A 126 -0.91 -18.38 9.34
C GLU A 126 -0.87 -16.86 9.17
N VAL A 127 -0.27 -16.41 8.07
CA VAL A 127 -0.08 -14.99 7.76
C VAL A 127 -1.03 -14.61 6.64
N PHE A 128 -1.72 -13.49 6.83
CA PHE A 128 -2.33 -12.74 5.73
C PHE A 128 -1.53 -11.46 5.50
N ALA A 129 -1.14 -11.22 4.25
CA ALA A 129 -0.39 -10.05 3.84
C ALA A 129 -1.24 -9.13 2.97
N TRP A 130 -1.16 -7.83 3.24
CA TRP A 130 -1.68 -6.77 2.38
C TRP A 130 -0.52 -5.87 1.94
N VAL A 131 -0.35 -5.71 0.62
CA VAL A 131 0.79 -5.03 0.03
C VAL A 131 0.34 -3.94 -0.95
N ALA A 132 0.72 -2.69 -0.74
CA ALA A 132 0.36 -1.60 -1.64
C ALA A 132 1.46 -0.55 -1.80
N GLY A 133 1.43 0.20 -2.92
CA GLY A 133 2.43 1.24 -3.22
C GLY A 133 2.87 1.17 -4.68
N GLU A 134 4.14 1.47 -4.95
CA GLU A 134 4.70 1.41 -6.30
C GLU A 134 4.61 -0.02 -6.89
N ALA A 135 4.04 -0.14 -8.08
CA ALA A 135 3.64 -1.44 -8.65
C ALA A 135 4.79 -2.44 -8.80
N SER A 136 6.00 -2.01 -9.20
CA SER A 136 7.14 -2.93 -9.34
C SER A 136 7.63 -3.47 -7.98
N SER A 137 7.63 -2.62 -6.97
CA SER A 137 8.00 -2.93 -5.59
C SER A 137 6.98 -3.88 -4.96
N VAL A 138 5.69 -3.59 -5.11
CA VAL A 138 4.58 -4.46 -4.68
C VAL A 138 4.70 -5.86 -5.29
N ARG A 139 4.94 -5.96 -6.60
CA ARG A 139 5.13 -7.25 -7.28
C ARG A 139 6.36 -8.01 -6.75
N ALA A 140 7.45 -7.31 -6.48
CA ALA A 140 8.65 -7.92 -5.94
C ALA A 140 8.44 -8.47 -4.52
N VAL A 141 7.76 -7.71 -3.66
CA VAL A 141 7.35 -8.15 -2.31
C VAL A 141 6.43 -9.36 -2.40
N ARG A 142 5.39 -9.32 -3.22
CA ARG A 142 4.47 -10.45 -3.41
C ARG A 142 5.21 -11.72 -3.84
N ARG A 143 6.11 -11.61 -4.83
CA ARG A 143 6.91 -12.74 -5.31
C ARG A 143 7.75 -13.36 -4.20
N HIS A 144 8.35 -12.55 -3.33
CA HIS A 144 9.08 -13.04 -2.17
C HIS A 144 8.17 -13.77 -1.18
N LEU A 145 7.02 -13.18 -0.83
CA LEU A 145 6.07 -13.78 0.13
C LEU A 145 5.55 -15.15 -0.34
N VAL A 146 5.18 -15.27 -1.62
CA VAL A 146 4.66 -16.53 -2.17
C VAL A 146 5.78 -17.51 -2.50
N GLY A 147 6.85 -17.07 -3.16
CA GLY A 147 7.90 -17.94 -3.68
C GLY A 147 8.90 -18.38 -2.62
N ASP A 148 9.38 -17.45 -1.78
CA ASP A 148 10.45 -17.72 -0.84
C ASP A 148 9.91 -18.06 0.56
N ARG A 149 8.86 -17.36 1.01
CA ARG A 149 8.21 -17.63 2.31
C ARG A 149 7.07 -18.65 2.23
N GLY A 150 6.66 -19.06 1.03
CA GLY A 150 5.68 -20.13 0.84
C GLY A 150 4.25 -19.80 1.25
N LEU A 151 3.88 -18.52 1.35
CA LEU A 151 2.49 -18.14 1.64
C LEU A 151 1.58 -18.59 0.49
N ASP A 152 0.36 -19.04 0.82
CA ASP A 152 -0.68 -19.21 -0.19
C ASP A 152 -0.92 -17.85 -0.87
N LYS A 153 -0.92 -17.82 -2.20
CA LYS A 153 -1.17 -16.60 -2.97
C LYS A 153 -2.50 -15.91 -2.60
N ARG A 154 -3.50 -16.67 -2.14
CA ARG A 154 -4.80 -16.16 -1.67
C ARG A 154 -4.69 -15.45 -0.32
N ALA A 155 -3.63 -15.72 0.43
CA ALA A 155 -3.31 -15.03 1.67
C ALA A 155 -2.48 -13.76 1.43
N VAL A 156 -2.26 -13.35 0.16
CA VAL A 156 -1.54 -12.12 -0.19
C VAL A 156 -2.43 -11.24 -1.07
N ALA A 157 -3.08 -10.25 -0.45
CA ALA A 157 -3.73 -9.17 -1.17
C ALA A 157 -2.69 -8.12 -1.58
N PHE A 158 -2.75 -7.64 -2.81
CA PHE A 158 -1.81 -6.65 -3.31
C PHE A 158 -2.45 -5.67 -4.29
N THR A 159 -1.89 -4.48 -4.41
CA THR A 159 -2.35 -3.45 -5.36
C THR A 159 -1.24 -2.44 -5.65
N GLY A 160 -1.01 -2.14 -6.94
CA GLY A 160 -0.10 -1.06 -7.34
C GLY A 160 -0.86 0.27 -7.38
N TYR A 161 -0.59 1.17 -6.44
CA TYR A 161 -1.25 2.48 -6.37
C TYR A 161 -0.71 3.47 -7.40
N TRP A 162 0.58 3.38 -7.69
CA TRP A 162 1.25 4.26 -8.64
C TRP A 162 2.39 3.52 -9.32
N ARG A 163 2.96 4.13 -10.35
CA ARG A 163 4.10 3.60 -11.09
C ARG A 163 5.05 4.72 -11.41
N ARG A 164 6.33 4.46 -11.26
CA ARG A 164 7.36 5.40 -11.72
C ARG A 164 7.23 5.59 -13.23
N ASP A 165 7.47 6.81 -13.68
CA ASP A 165 7.44 7.24 -15.08
C ASP A 165 6.06 7.19 -15.77
N LEU A 166 4.98 6.93 -15.03
CA LEU A 166 3.62 6.94 -15.56
C LEU A 166 2.70 7.83 -14.72
N THR A 167 1.73 8.43 -15.38
CA THR A 167 0.64 9.19 -14.79
C THR A 167 -0.64 8.35 -14.75
N GLN A 168 -1.65 8.78 -13.99
CA GLN A 168 -2.94 8.08 -13.95
C GLN A 168 -3.67 8.07 -15.31
N ASP A 169 -3.39 9.05 -16.17
CA ASP A 169 -4.03 9.17 -17.49
C ASP A 169 -3.37 8.27 -18.55
N ASP A 170 -2.19 7.71 -18.25
CA ASP A 170 -1.53 6.76 -19.13
C ASP A 170 -2.30 5.44 -19.21
N ALA A 171 -2.26 4.81 -20.38
CA ALA A 171 -2.95 3.55 -20.60
C ALA A 171 -2.42 2.47 -19.63
N PRO A 172 -3.30 1.60 -19.08
CA PRO A 172 -2.87 0.46 -18.28
C PRO A 172 -1.88 -0.40 -19.07
N THR A 173 -0.77 -0.77 -18.45
CA THR A 173 0.18 -1.66 -19.12
C THR A 173 -0.34 -3.09 -19.14
N ALA A 174 0.29 -3.94 -19.96
CA ALA A 174 0.01 -5.37 -19.99
C ALA A 174 0.10 -6.02 -18.60
N GLN A 175 1.00 -5.53 -17.75
CA GLN A 175 1.17 -6.06 -16.41
C GLN A 175 0.05 -5.62 -15.45
N ASP A 176 -0.49 -4.42 -15.62
CA ASP A 176 -1.63 -3.92 -14.81
C ASP A 176 -2.90 -4.68 -15.18
N VAL A 177 -3.07 -4.97 -16.47
CA VAL A 177 -4.15 -5.83 -16.97
C VAL A 177 -4.01 -7.26 -16.43
N ALA A 178 -2.79 -7.79 -16.37
CA ALA A 178 -2.54 -9.13 -15.82
C ALA A 178 -2.86 -9.20 -14.32
N ASP A 179 -2.41 -8.23 -13.53
CA ASP A 179 -2.69 -8.15 -12.08
C ASP A 179 -4.21 -8.02 -11.82
N ALA A 180 -4.89 -7.14 -12.58
CA ALA A 180 -6.34 -6.97 -12.48
C ALA A 180 -7.11 -8.26 -12.83
N ASN A 181 -6.68 -8.99 -13.86
CA ASN A 181 -7.28 -10.27 -14.23
C ASN A 181 -7.06 -11.34 -13.16
N GLU A 182 -5.88 -11.41 -12.55
CA GLU A 182 -5.59 -12.33 -11.46
C GLU A 182 -6.53 -12.06 -10.27
N GLN A 183 -6.67 -10.79 -9.88
CA GLN A 183 -7.49 -10.39 -8.74
C GLN A 183 -8.99 -10.59 -9.00
N MET A 184 -9.46 -10.38 -10.23
CA MET A 184 -10.83 -10.70 -10.66
C MET A 184 -11.10 -12.22 -10.66
N GLY A 185 -10.14 -13.03 -11.11
CA GLY A 185 -10.23 -14.49 -11.08
C GLY A 185 -10.30 -15.06 -9.65
N GLU A 186 -9.53 -14.48 -8.73
CA GLU A 186 -9.57 -14.82 -7.30
C GLU A 186 -10.83 -14.32 -6.59
N SER A 187 -11.56 -13.35 -7.16
CA SER A 187 -12.80 -12.80 -6.57
C SER A 187 -14.05 -13.57 -7.00
N SER A 188 -13.93 -14.39 -8.05
CA SER A 188 -15.06 -15.12 -8.68
C SER A 188 -15.23 -16.56 -8.16
N HIS A 189 -14.39 -17.01 -7.22
CA HIS A 189 -14.57 -18.28 -6.50
C HIS A 189 -14.88 -17.99 -5.03
N PRO A 190 -16.14 -18.08 -4.57
CA PRO A 190 -16.42 -18.11 -3.15
C PRO A 190 -15.85 -19.40 -2.55
N ALA A 191 -15.27 -19.28 -1.35
CA ALA A 191 -14.96 -20.42 -0.49
C ALA A 191 -16.25 -21.11 -0.03
#